data_AF-A0A4Q2U8W2-F1
#
_entry.id   AF-A0A4Q2U8W2-F1
#
_cell.length_a   1.000
_cell.length_b   1.000
_cell.length_c   1.000
_cell.angle_alpha   90.00
_cell.angle_beta   90.00
_cell.angle_gamma   90.00
#
_symmetry.space_group_name_H-M   'P 1'
#
loop_
_entity.id
_entity.type
_entity.pdbx_description
1 polymer ?
#
loop_
_entity_poly.entity_id
_entity_poly.type
_entity_poly.pdbx_seq_one_letter_code
_entity_poly.pdbx_strand_id
1 'polypeptide(L)'
;MRREVFAAALLAFAAPALFEPSRSALAQAARGAPAAFARVRDVMVGRFRDEPLVGDPDRDFAALLAAVDEELVFLSKTQLEYGGDRHLREVAQRVGDDARRSINDLRDWQVRSREASYRAQPDQPPPGSGPLDRQSAADLTRPAAAPSAPPAVAAGVPATPPAAAAPPSSAPLVAGTVKKVDAASGKVTLDHARIPNIDMDAMTMAYRLRDPAALAGLKAGDRVRFSAEAVDGQTLITRIQPAR
;
A
#
# COMPACT_ATOMS: atom_id res chain seq x y z
N MET A 1 17.02 64.16 58.76
CA MET A 1 17.23 65.02 57.56
C MET A 1 16.23 64.58 56.50
N ARG A 2 15.16 65.36 56.28
CA ARG A 2 14.77 66.05 55.01
C ARG A 2 14.41 65.06 53.86
N ARG A 3 13.13 64.77 53.53
CA ARG A 3 12.04 65.53 52.82
C ARG A 3 12.16 65.57 51.28
N GLU A 4 10.98 65.52 50.62
CA GLU A 4 10.63 65.68 49.18
C GLU A 4 10.80 64.38 48.33
N VAL A 5 9.81 63.63 47.79
CA VAL A 5 8.44 63.76 47.22
C VAL A 5 8.36 64.37 45.80
N PHE A 6 7.61 63.68 44.91
CA PHE A 6 6.99 64.08 43.62
C PHE A 6 7.92 64.13 42.36
N ALA A 7 7.52 63.76 41.13
CA ALA A 7 6.23 63.48 40.49
C ALA A 7 6.36 62.70 39.15
N ALA A 8 5.27 62.02 38.75
CA ALA A 8 4.61 61.97 37.42
C ALA A 8 5.39 61.46 36.18
N ALA A 9 4.83 60.75 35.18
CA ALA A 9 3.48 60.26 34.82
C ALA A 9 3.68 59.21 33.69
N LEU A 10 3.10 58.01 33.75
CA LEU A 10 1.81 57.61 33.13
C LEU A 10 1.71 57.86 31.60
N LEU A 11 1.71 56.77 30.81
CA LEU A 11 0.60 56.46 29.89
C LEU A 11 0.66 55.02 29.38
N ALA A 12 -0.48 54.35 29.53
CA ALA A 12 -0.77 52.99 29.16
C ALA A 12 -1.08 52.85 27.65
N PHE A 13 -0.87 51.66 27.10
CA PHE A 13 -1.84 51.07 26.18
C PHE A 13 -1.95 49.58 26.44
N ALA A 14 -3.17 49.16 26.74
CA ALA A 14 -3.57 47.77 26.91
C ALA A 14 -4.38 47.31 25.68
N ALA A 15 -4.16 46.04 25.32
CA ALA A 15 -5.06 45.09 24.64
C ALA A 15 -5.29 45.24 23.12
N PRO A 16 -5.83 44.19 22.42
CA PRO A 16 -6.05 42.79 22.80
C PRO A 16 -5.46 41.75 21.82
N ALA A 17 -5.52 40.49 22.22
CA ALA A 17 -5.40 39.33 21.36
C ALA A 17 -6.45 39.35 20.22
N LEU A 18 -6.00 39.11 18.99
CA LEU A 18 -6.80 38.45 17.97
C LEU A 18 -6.04 37.23 17.46
N PHE A 19 -6.63 36.09 17.75
CA PHE A 19 -6.40 34.80 17.13
C PHE A 19 -6.37 34.93 15.60
N GLU A 20 -5.24 34.58 14.98
CA GLU A 20 -5.24 33.99 13.64
C GLU A 20 -4.81 32.52 13.75
N PRO A 21 -5.71 31.54 13.50
CA PRO A 21 -5.34 30.15 13.38
C PRO A 21 -4.96 29.88 11.91
N SER A 22 -3.69 30.07 11.55
CA SER A 22 -3.22 29.84 10.18
C SER A 22 -1.95 28.99 10.12
N ARG A 23 -2.17 27.67 9.94
CA ARG A 23 -1.33 26.70 9.20
C ARG A 23 0.00 26.17 9.76
N SER A 24 0.24 26.22 11.06
CA SER A 24 1.35 25.45 11.67
C SER A 24 0.90 24.30 12.59
N ALA A 25 -0.42 24.18 12.82
CA ALA A 25 -1.00 23.26 13.80
C ALA A 25 -1.24 21.81 13.30
N LEU A 26 -0.67 21.40 12.16
CA LEU A 26 -0.91 20.06 11.59
C LEU A 26 0.31 19.14 11.45
N ALA A 27 1.49 19.48 11.97
CA ALA A 27 2.64 18.58 11.81
C ALA A 27 3.61 18.51 13.00
N GLN A 28 3.20 18.89 14.21
CA GLN A 28 3.85 18.32 15.39
C GLN A 28 3.20 16.96 15.68
N ALA A 29 3.46 15.98 14.80
CA ALA A 29 3.06 14.59 15.02
C ALA A 29 3.48 14.17 16.43
N ALA A 30 2.51 13.70 17.22
CA ALA A 30 2.59 13.46 18.65
C ALA A 30 3.99 13.02 19.14
N ARG A 31 4.65 13.79 20.00
CA ARG A 31 5.88 13.30 20.65
C ARG A 31 5.52 12.10 21.54
N GLY A 32 5.95 10.88 21.17
CA GLY A 32 5.71 9.66 21.94
C GLY A 32 5.58 8.38 21.09
N ALA A 33 5.30 7.26 21.76
CA ALA A 33 5.21 5.92 21.15
C ALA A 33 4.30 5.84 19.89
N PRO A 34 3.09 6.44 19.87
CA PRO A 34 2.21 6.33 18.70
C PRO A 34 2.80 6.96 17.43
N ALA A 35 3.54 8.07 17.55
CA ALA A 35 4.22 8.63 16.39
C ALA A 35 5.50 7.89 16.02
N ALA A 36 6.14 7.18 16.97
CA ALA A 36 7.31 6.37 16.68
C ALA A 36 6.92 5.20 15.74
N PHE A 37 5.87 4.46 16.07
CA PHE A 37 5.40 3.37 15.21
C PHE A 37 4.77 3.85 13.89
N ALA A 38 4.15 5.03 13.87
CA ALA A 38 3.72 5.65 12.61
C ALA A 38 4.93 5.93 11.70
N ARG A 39 6.02 6.49 12.24
CA ARG A 39 7.27 6.68 11.48
C ARG A 39 7.89 5.37 11.03
N VAL A 40 7.89 4.32 11.87
CA VAL A 40 8.37 2.98 11.48
C VAL A 40 7.61 2.47 10.27
N ARG A 41 6.27 2.53 10.31
CA ARG A 41 5.44 2.13 9.18
C ARG A 41 5.76 2.92 7.91
N ASP A 42 5.94 4.23 8.02
CA ASP A 42 6.21 5.08 6.86
C ASP A 42 7.59 4.79 6.24
N VAL A 43 8.62 4.53 7.05
CA VAL A 43 9.96 4.11 6.59
C VAL A 43 9.91 2.75 5.90
N MET A 44 9.20 1.78 6.49
CA MET A 44 9.06 0.42 5.95
C MET A 44 8.43 0.38 4.56
N VAL A 45 7.42 1.23 4.30
CA VAL A 45 6.70 1.25 3.00
C VAL A 45 7.55 1.83 1.87
N GLY A 46 8.41 2.81 2.16
CA GLY A 46 9.23 3.47 1.14
C GLY A 46 10.41 2.61 0.69
N ARG A 47 11.14 2.05 1.64
CA ARG A 47 12.47 1.49 1.39
C ARG A 47 12.49 0.26 0.48
N PHE A 48 11.48 -0.60 0.60
CA PHE A 48 11.41 -1.83 -0.20
C PHE A 48 11.11 -1.58 -1.69
N ARG A 49 10.53 -0.43 -2.02
CA ARG A 49 10.16 -0.07 -3.39
C ARG A 49 11.33 0.47 -4.21
N ASP A 50 12.32 1.05 -3.53
CA ASP A 50 13.41 1.78 -4.17
C ASP A 50 14.70 0.97 -4.26
N GLU A 51 14.74 -0.27 -3.74
CA GLU A 51 15.94 -1.12 -3.76
C GLU A 51 16.23 -1.60 -5.20
N PRO A 52 17.37 -1.23 -5.79
CA PRO A 52 17.67 -1.59 -7.18
C PRO A 52 18.04 -3.07 -7.29
N LEU A 53 17.27 -3.80 -8.08
CA LEU A 53 17.57 -5.20 -8.41
C LEU A 53 18.52 -5.26 -9.63
N VAL A 54 19.55 -6.08 -9.52
CA VAL A 54 20.61 -6.22 -10.54
C VAL A 54 20.42 -7.44 -11.44
N GLY A 55 19.40 -8.28 -11.17
CA GLY A 55 19.05 -9.44 -11.96
C GLY A 55 19.85 -10.70 -11.64
N ASP A 56 20.68 -10.65 -10.60
CA ASP A 56 21.38 -11.81 -10.05
C ASP A 56 20.60 -12.30 -8.81
N PRO A 57 20.02 -13.52 -8.83
CA PRO A 57 19.11 -13.96 -7.78
C PRO A 57 19.70 -13.94 -6.37
N ASP A 58 20.98 -14.29 -6.23
CA ASP A 58 21.64 -14.36 -4.93
C ASP A 58 21.92 -12.95 -4.38
N ARG A 59 22.37 -12.03 -5.23
CA ARG A 59 22.56 -10.62 -4.87
C ARG A 59 21.26 -9.90 -4.60
N ASP A 60 20.24 -10.14 -5.41
CA ASP A 60 18.91 -9.56 -5.24
C ASP A 60 18.25 -10.07 -3.95
N PHE A 61 18.36 -11.37 -3.67
CA PHE A 61 17.93 -11.95 -2.39
C PHE A 61 18.67 -11.30 -1.21
N ALA A 62 20.01 -11.20 -1.28
CA ALA A 62 20.81 -10.62 -0.21
C ALA A 62 20.48 -9.13 0.02
N ALA A 63 20.26 -8.35 -1.04
CA ALA A 63 19.90 -6.94 -0.93
C ALA A 63 18.51 -6.77 -0.28
N LEU A 64 17.51 -7.52 -0.77
CA LEU A 64 16.16 -7.47 -0.23
C LEU A 64 16.11 -7.96 1.23
N LEU A 65 16.78 -9.06 1.56
CA LEU A 65 16.79 -9.58 2.92
C LEU A 65 17.49 -8.62 3.88
N ALA A 66 18.63 -8.03 3.49
CA ALA A 66 19.30 -7.03 4.31
C ALA A 66 18.39 -5.82 4.58
N ALA A 67 17.61 -5.38 3.59
CA ALA A 67 16.63 -4.31 3.77
C ALA A 67 15.52 -4.72 4.77
N VAL A 68 14.95 -5.93 4.66
CA VAL A 68 13.96 -6.44 5.64
C VAL A 68 14.54 -6.44 7.06
N ASP A 69 15.75 -6.98 7.21
CA ASP A 69 16.38 -7.15 8.52
C ASP A 69 16.73 -5.79 9.17
N GLU A 70 17.12 -4.79 8.38
CA GLU A 70 17.34 -3.44 8.90
C GLU A 70 16.05 -2.83 9.46
N GLU A 71 14.91 -3.08 8.80
CA GLU A 71 13.61 -2.63 9.28
C GLU A 71 13.16 -3.40 10.54
N LEU A 72 13.44 -4.70 10.62
CA LEU A 72 13.20 -5.49 11.84
C LEU A 72 14.02 -4.99 13.01
N VAL A 73 15.28 -4.61 12.78
CA VAL A 73 16.12 -3.95 13.79
C VAL A 73 15.47 -2.64 14.25
N PHE A 74 15.00 -1.81 13.32
CA PHE A 74 14.40 -0.51 13.65
C PHE A 74 13.09 -0.65 14.45
N LEU A 75 12.21 -1.56 14.02
CA LEU A 75 10.97 -1.89 14.73
C LEU A 75 11.27 -2.42 16.14
N SER A 76 12.24 -3.33 16.25
CA SER A 76 12.65 -3.92 17.52
C SER A 76 13.16 -2.86 18.49
N LYS A 77 14.02 -1.94 18.02
CA LYS A 77 14.50 -0.81 18.83
C LYS A 77 13.36 0.08 19.28
N THR A 78 12.39 0.35 18.43
CA THR A 78 11.22 1.17 18.77
C THR A 78 10.40 0.52 19.90
N GLN A 79 10.19 -0.80 19.86
CA GLN A 79 9.54 -1.53 20.95
C GLN A 79 10.38 -1.52 22.25
N LEU A 80 11.71 -1.62 22.15
CA LEU A 80 12.61 -1.53 23.29
C LEU A 80 12.70 -0.12 23.89
N GLU A 81 12.42 0.93 23.11
CA GLU A 81 12.44 2.31 23.59
C GLU A 81 11.09 2.73 24.19
N TYR A 82 9.99 2.40 23.50
CA TYR A 82 8.66 2.93 23.82
C TYR A 82 7.67 1.88 24.37
N GLY A 83 7.96 0.60 24.21
CA GLY A 83 7.11 -0.49 24.67
C GLY A 83 7.21 -0.73 26.17
N GLY A 84 6.06 -0.85 26.84
CA GLY A 84 5.98 -1.10 28.29
C GLY A 84 5.83 -2.58 28.68
N ASP A 85 5.40 -3.44 27.77
CA ASP A 85 5.20 -4.86 28.07
C ASP A 85 6.54 -5.62 28.07
N ARG A 86 6.85 -6.31 29.16
CA ARG A 86 8.11 -7.02 29.35
C ARG A 86 8.31 -8.13 28.32
N HIS A 87 7.28 -8.93 28.05
CA HIS A 87 7.39 -10.06 27.14
C HIS A 87 7.63 -9.58 25.71
N LEU A 88 6.91 -8.53 25.27
CA LEU A 88 7.11 -7.94 23.96
C LEU A 88 8.50 -7.31 23.80
N ARG A 89 9.09 -6.78 24.87
CA ARG A 89 10.49 -6.29 24.84
C ARG A 89 11.48 -7.45 24.68
N GLU A 90 11.27 -8.58 25.35
CA GLU A 90 12.09 -9.78 25.17
C GLU A 90 11.96 -10.34 23.74
N VAL A 91 10.76 -10.31 23.15
CA VAL A 91 10.54 -10.65 21.73
C VAL A 91 11.31 -9.69 20.83
N ALA A 92 11.18 -8.38 21.04
CA ALA A 92 11.88 -7.37 20.25
C ALA A 92 13.40 -7.52 20.33
N GLN A 93 13.95 -7.83 21.50
CA GLN A 93 15.38 -8.07 21.64
C GLN A 93 15.83 -9.26 20.78
N ARG A 94 15.14 -10.41 20.88
CA ARG A 94 15.48 -11.60 20.07
C ARG A 94 15.41 -11.31 18.57
N VAL A 95 14.30 -10.72 18.12
CA VAL A 95 14.09 -10.38 16.70
C VAL A 95 15.18 -9.42 16.19
N GLY A 96 15.50 -8.38 16.95
CA GLY A 96 16.55 -7.43 16.59
C GLY A 96 17.95 -8.06 16.54
N ASP A 97 18.25 -8.98 17.47
CA ASP A 97 19.52 -9.69 17.52
C ASP A 97 19.67 -10.69 16.36
N ASP A 98 18.60 -11.42 16.03
CA ASP A 98 18.55 -12.34 14.89
C ASP A 98 18.73 -11.59 13.56
N ALA A 99 17.99 -10.50 13.36
CA ALA A 99 18.12 -9.66 12.17
C ALA A 99 19.53 -9.07 12.04
N ARG A 100 20.16 -8.67 13.15
CA ARG A 100 21.55 -8.20 13.13
C ARG A 100 22.54 -9.28 12.71
N ARG A 101 22.35 -10.52 13.17
CA ARG A 101 23.19 -11.66 12.78
C ARG A 101 23.07 -11.93 11.30
N SER A 102 21.84 -12.02 10.79
CA SER A 102 21.56 -12.20 9.36
C SER A 102 22.23 -11.12 8.50
N ILE A 103 22.12 -9.83 8.86
CA ILE A 103 22.83 -8.73 8.16
C ILE A 103 24.35 -8.96 8.12
N ASN A 104 24.95 -9.43 9.21
CA ASN A 104 26.38 -9.70 9.25
C ASN A 104 26.75 -10.88 8.34
N ASP A 105 25.97 -11.96 8.36
CA ASP A 105 26.18 -13.12 7.50
C ASP A 105 26.09 -12.76 6.01
N LEU A 106 25.13 -11.89 5.66
CA LEU A 106 24.98 -11.35 4.30
C LEU A 106 26.16 -10.47 3.89
N ARG A 107 26.68 -9.64 4.81
CA ARG A 107 27.90 -8.83 4.55
C ARG A 107 29.12 -9.71 4.34
N ASP A 108 29.29 -10.74 5.16
CA ASP A 108 30.40 -11.67 5.02
C ASP A 108 30.29 -12.45 3.71
N TRP A 109 29.07 -12.88 3.31
CA TRP A 109 28.83 -13.45 2.00
C TRP A 109 29.14 -12.47 0.86
N GLN A 110 28.74 -11.19 0.98
CA GLN A 110 29.04 -10.18 -0.04
C GLN A 110 30.55 -9.99 -0.25
N VAL A 111 31.35 -10.07 0.82
CA VAL A 111 32.81 -10.04 0.72
C VAL A 111 33.32 -11.30 0.03
N ARG A 112 32.92 -12.49 0.53
CA ARG A 112 33.36 -13.78 -0.04
C ARG A 112 32.98 -13.95 -1.51
N SER A 113 31.79 -13.50 -1.90
CA SER A 113 31.29 -13.61 -3.29
C SER A 113 32.10 -12.79 -4.31
N ARG A 114 32.93 -11.84 -3.84
CA ARG A 114 33.83 -11.03 -4.67
C ARG A 114 35.24 -11.62 -4.78
N GLU A 115 35.55 -12.64 -4.01
CA GLU A 115 36.85 -13.30 -4.05
C GLU A 115 37.01 -14.13 -5.33
N ALA A 116 38.20 -14.14 -5.91
CA ALA A 116 38.49 -14.90 -7.13
C ALA A 116 38.33 -16.43 -6.95
N SER A 117 38.34 -16.91 -5.71
CA SER A 117 38.13 -18.30 -5.31
C SER A 117 36.65 -18.69 -5.21
N TYR A 118 35.72 -17.72 -5.25
CA TYR A 118 34.29 -18.00 -5.12
C TYR A 118 33.77 -18.79 -6.33
N ARG A 119 33.03 -19.87 -6.06
CA ARG A 119 32.30 -20.61 -7.09
C ARG A 119 30.85 -20.79 -6.68
N ALA A 120 29.95 -20.30 -7.52
CA ALA A 120 28.53 -20.56 -7.41
C ALA A 120 28.23 -22.05 -7.67
N GLN A 121 27.05 -22.49 -7.24
CA GLN A 121 26.63 -23.88 -7.41
C GLN A 121 26.47 -24.19 -8.91
N PRO A 122 26.94 -25.37 -9.39
CA PRO A 122 27.01 -25.67 -10.83
C PRO A 122 25.64 -25.78 -11.52
N ASP A 123 24.56 -26.06 -10.77
CA ASP A 123 23.24 -26.41 -11.32
C ASP A 123 22.22 -25.27 -11.17
N GLN A 124 22.63 -24.02 -11.33
CA GLN A 124 21.70 -22.89 -11.26
C GLN A 124 20.78 -22.90 -12.50
N PRO A 125 19.45 -22.88 -12.32
CA PRO A 125 18.53 -22.87 -13.45
C PRO A 125 18.76 -21.63 -14.32
N PRO A 126 18.58 -21.71 -15.65
CA PRO A 126 18.80 -20.57 -16.53
C PRO A 126 17.91 -19.39 -16.13
N PRO A 127 18.38 -18.14 -16.27
CA PRO A 127 17.55 -16.96 -16.05
C PRO A 127 16.21 -17.06 -16.79
N GLY A 128 15.10 -16.76 -16.11
CA GLY A 128 13.74 -16.86 -16.67
C GLY A 128 13.13 -18.27 -16.67
N SER A 129 13.78 -19.26 -16.06
CA SER A 129 13.26 -20.64 -15.94
C SER A 129 12.47 -20.87 -14.65
N GLY A 130 12.28 -19.83 -13.83
CA GLY A 130 11.64 -19.90 -12.53
C GLY A 130 10.13 -20.22 -12.64
N PRO A 131 9.51 -20.75 -11.59
CA PRO A 131 8.05 -20.96 -11.55
C PRO A 131 7.25 -19.68 -11.81
N LEU A 132 7.73 -18.52 -11.35
CA LEU A 132 7.09 -17.22 -11.56
C LEU A 132 7.15 -16.80 -13.04
N ASP A 133 8.28 -17.04 -13.71
CA ASP A 133 8.44 -16.78 -15.14
C ASP A 133 7.58 -17.72 -15.98
N ARG A 134 7.49 -19.00 -15.60
CA ARG A 134 6.63 -19.99 -16.25
C ARG A 134 5.15 -19.63 -16.12
N GLN A 135 4.71 -19.11 -14.98
CA GLN A 135 3.34 -18.60 -14.81
C GLN A 135 3.08 -17.40 -15.70
N SER A 136 4.05 -16.48 -15.80
CA SER A 136 3.98 -15.32 -16.70
C SER A 136 3.90 -15.75 -18.16
N ALA A 137 4.75 -16.69 -18.59
CA ALA A 137 4.72 -17.25 -19.94
C ALA A 137 3.45 -18.06 -20.24
N ALA A 138 2.93 -18.81 -19.27
CA ALA A 138 1.69 -19.58 -19.39
C ALA A 138 0.45 -18.66 -19.47
N ASP A 139 0.45 -17.52 -18.79
CA ASP A 139 -0.60 -16.51 -18.95
C ASP A 139 -0.52 -15.80 -20.31
N LEU A 140 0.67 -15.71 -20.92
CA LEU A 140 0.86 -15.16 -22.27
C LEU A 140 0.54 -16.16 -23.40
N THR A 141 0.66 -17.47 -23.14
CA THR A 141 0.40 -18.54 -24.13
C THR A 141 -0.96 -19.22 -23.96
N ARG A 142 -1.71 -18.93 -22.90
CA ARG A 142 -3.12 -19.30 -22.84
C ARG A 142 -3.83 -18.51 -23.95
N PRO A 143 -4.35 -19.15 -25.02
CA PRO A 143 -5.21 -18.42 -25.94
C PRO A 143 -6.33 -17.85 -25.07
N ALA A 144 -6.55 -16.53 -25.17
CA ALA A 144 -7.73 -15.91 -24.58
C ALA A 144 -8.90 -16.80 -24.98
N ALA A 145 -9.48 -17.53 -24.02
CA ALA A 145 -10.59 -18.40 -24.29
C ALA A 145 -11.67 -17.49 -24.87
N ALA A 146 -11.87 -17.61 -26.19
CA ALA A 146 -12.85 -16.81 -26.88
C ALA A 146 -14.17 -17.02 -26.11
N PRO A 147 -14.88 -15.95 -25.73
CA PRO A 147 -16.19 -16.12 -25.12
C PRO A 147 -17.03 -16.93 -26.11
N SER A 148 -17.45 -18.13 -25.70
CA SER A 148 -18.40 -18.94 -26.45
C SER A 148 -19.64 -18.09 -26.68
N ALA A 149 -19.77 -17.53 -27.88
CA ALA A 149 -20.91 -16.71 -28.24
C ALA A 149 -22.17 -17.59 -28.28
N PRO A 150 -23.30 -17.14 -27.72
CA PRO A 150 -24.60 -17.74 -28.03
C PRO A 150 -24.93 -17.52 -29.53
N PRO A 151 -25.82 -18.32 -30.14
CA PRO A 151 -26.09 -18.24 -31.57
C PRO A 151 -26.70 -16.88 -31.93
N ALA A 152 -26.12 -16.24 -32.95
CA ALA A 152 -26.53 -14.94 -33.45
C ALA A 152 -27.79 -15.05 -34.33
N VAL A 153 -28.80 -14.23 -34.04
CA VAL A 153 -29.80 -13.77 -35.01
C VAL A 153 -29.30 -12.48 -35.66
N ALA A 154 -29.44 -12.42 -36.99
CA ALA A 154 -28.84 -11.44 -37.89
C ALA A 154 -29.56 -10.09 -37.93
N ALA A 155 -28.78 -9.02 -38.17
CA ALA A 155 -29.06 -7.74 -38.85
C ALA A 155 -28.13 -6.68 -38.20
N GLY A 156 -27.37 -5.81 -38.86
CA GLY A 156 -27.17 -5.42 -40.24
C GLY A 156 -26.44 -4.06 -40.20
N VAL A 157 -25.48 -3.87 -41.12
CA VAL A 157 -24.80 -2.64 -41.59
C VAL A 157 -23.79 -1.83 -40.71
N PRO A 158 -22.80 -1.16 -41.35
CA PRO A 158 -21.43 -0.95 -40.83
C PRO A 158 -20.99 0.53 -40.68
N ALA A 159 -19.90 0.83 -39.95
CA ALA A 159 -19.09 2.05 -40.12
C ALA A 159 -17.69 1.96 -39.44
N THR A 160 -16.71 2.62 -40.04
CA THR A 160 -15.22 2.55 -39.95
C THR A 160 -14.59 3.31 -38.74
N PRO A 161 -13.24 3.33 -38.52
CA PRO A 161 -12.55 3.33 -37.20
C PRO A 161 -12.02 4.72 -36.75
N PRO A 162 -11.36 4.85 -35.58
CA PRO A 162 -9.90 5.07 -35.63
C PRO A 162 -9.08 4.51 -34.44
N ALA A 163 -7.77 4.68 -34.57
CA ALA A 163 -6.67 4.16 -33.78
C ALA A 163 -6.56 4.64 -32.31
N ALA A 164 -5.74 3.89 -31.58
CA ALA A 164 -4.95 4.26 -30.40
C ALA A 164 -5.71 4.62 -29.10
N ALA A 165 -5.81 3.61 -28.22
CA ALA A 165 -5.70 3.81 -26.78
C ALA A 165 -5.11 2.54 -26.16
N ALA A 166 -3.97 2.66 -25.49
CA ALA A 166 -3.43 1.61 -24.64
C ALA A 166 -4.49 1.17 -23.62
N PRO A 167 -4.70 -0.14 -23.36
CA PRO A 167 -5.65 -0.54 -22.34
C PRO A 167 -5.09 -0.18 -20.95
N PRO A 168 -5.88 0.48 -20.09
CA PRO A 168 -5.52 0.72 -18.71
C PRO A 168 -5.45 -0.61 -17.95
N SER A 169 -4.46 -0.74 -17.07
CA SER A 169 -4.30 -1.83 -16.11
C SER A 169 -5.66 -2.24 -15.53
N SER A 170 -6.15 -3.40 -15.96
CA SER A 170 -7.53 -3.84 -15.70
C SER A 170 -7.50 -4.80 -14.52
N ALA A 171 -7.57 -4.26 -13.30
CA ALA A 171 -7.90 -5.10 -12.16
C ALA A 171 -9.21 -5.88 -12.45
N PRO A 172 -9.27 -7.17 -12.08
CA PRO A 172 -10.33 -8.06 -12.52
C PRO A 172 -11.70 -7.58 -12.02
N LEU A 173 -12.67 -7.58 -12.94
CA LEU A 173 -14.05 -7.24 -12.65
C LEU A 173 -14.73 -8.37 -11.87
N VAL A 174 -14.94 -8.14 -10.59
CA VAL A 174 -15.64 -9.05 -9.67
C VAL A 174 -17.14 -8.84 -9.79
N ALA A 175 -17.91 -9.93 -9.83
CA ALA A 175 -19.36 -9.87 -9.74
C ALA A 175 -19.81 -9.54 -8.30
N GLY A 176 -20.77 -8.63 -8.18
CA GLY A 176 -21.43 -8.34 -6.91
C GLY A 176 -22.87 -7.94 -7.09
N THR A 177 -23.62 -7.95 -6.00
CA THR A 177 -25.01 -7.51 -5.94
C THR A 177 -25.10 -6.34 -4.99
N VAL A 178 -25.66 -5.23 -5.44
CA VAL A 178 -25.87 -4.03 -4.61
C VAL A 178 -26.92 -4.37 -3.56
N LYS A 179 -26.55 -4.36 -2.28
CA LYS A 179 -27.50 -4.49 -1.17
C LYS A 179 -28.05 -3.14 -0.76
N LYS A 180 -27.21 -2.09 -0.78
CA LYS A 180 -27.57 -0.74 -0.36
C LYS A 180 -26.65 0.29 -1.00
N VAL A 181 -27.21 1.42 -1.42
CA VAL A 181 -26.46 2.57 -1.93
C VAL A 181 -26.59 3.71 -0.94
N ASP A 182 -25.46 4.27 -0.51
CA ASP A 182 -25.39 5.48 0.32
C ASP A 182 -24.64 6.57 -0.45
N ALA A 183 -25.41 7.29 -1.27
CA ALA A 183 -24.90 8.41 -2.06
C ALA A 183 -24.43 9.58 -1.19
N ALA A 184 -24.94 9.72 0.04
CA ALA A 184 -24.56 10.80 0.95
C ALA A 184 -23.15 10.59 1.53
N SER A 185 -22.76 9.33 1.78
CA SER A 185 -21.43 8.99 2.29
C SER A 185 -20.45 8.49 1.23
N GLY A 186 -20.87 8.40 -0.04
CA GLY A 186 -20.07 7.88 -1.14
C GLY A 186 -19.76 6.39 -1.01
N LYS A 187 -20.65 5.64 -0.36
CA LYS A 187 -20.47 4.21 -0.04
C LYS A 187 -21.53 3.36 -0.71
N VAL A 188 -21.16 2.13 -1.03
CA VAL A 188 -22.10 1.10 -1.50
C VAL A 188 -21.86 -0.19 -0.72
N THR A 189 -22.94 -0.78 -0.23
CA THR A 189 -22.91 -2.13 0.34
C THR A 189 -23.13 -3.12 -0.77
N LEU A 190 -22.13 -3.95 -1.02
CA LEU A 190 -22.14 -4.96 -2.07
C LEU A 190 -21.97 -6.33 -1.43
N ASP A 191 -22.82 -7.26 -1.83
CA ASP A 191 -22.57 -8.69 -1.69
C ASP A 191 -21.68 -9.10 -2.85
N HIS A 192 -20.40 -9.36 -2.60
CA HIS A 192 -19.44 -9.61 -3.66
C HIS A 192 -19.03 -11.07 -3.71
N ALA A 193 -18.69 -11.54 -4.90
CA ALA A 193 -17.97 -12.80 -5.08
C ALA A 193 -16.51 -12.66 -4.62
N ARG A 194 -15.77 -13.77 -4.57
CA ARG A 194 -14.34 -13.77 -4.21
C ARG A 194 -13.58 -12.74 -5.05
N ILE A 195 -12.81 -11.89 -4.38
CA ILE A 195 -11.94 -10.88 -4.98
C ILE A 195 -10.51 -11.42 -4.97
N PRO A 196 -10.01 -12.02 -6.07
CA PRO A 196 -8.68 -12.62 -6.09
C PRO A 196 -7.56 -11.59 -5.93
N ASN A 197 -7.79 -10.34 -6.35
CA ASN A 197 -6.79 -9.26 -6.31
C ASN A 197 -6.38 -8.85 -4.89
N ILE A 198 -7.22 -9.11 -3.88
CA ILE A 198 -6.96 -8.77 -2.47
C ILE A 198 -7.20 -9.98 -1.56
N ASP A 199 -7.21 -11.19 -2.15
CA ASP A 199 -7.49 -12.49 -1.51
C ASP A 199 -8.67 -12.48 -0.52
N MET A 200 -9.79 -11.87 -0.91
CA MET A 200 -10.96 -11.74 -0.05
C MET A 200 -12.09 -12.64 -0.54
N ASP A 201 -12.59 -13.53 0.32
CA ASP A 201 -13.70 -14.43 0.00
C ASP A 201 -15.04 -13.69 -0.14
N ALA A 202 -16.04 -14.35 -0.70
CA ALA A 202 -17.36 -13.76 -0.96
C ALA A 202 -18.04 -13.32 0.35
N MET A 203 -18.31 -12.02 0.51
CA MET A 203 -18.98 -11.47 1.68
C MET A 203 -19.78 -10.20 1.33
N THR A 204 -20.62 -9.74 2.26
CA THR A 204 -21.30 -8.44 2.13
C THR A 204 -20.50 -7.37 2.89
N MET A 205 -19.96 -6.39 2.16
CA MET A 205 -19.21 -5.29 2.77
C MET A 205 -19.56 -3.94 2.13
N ALA A 206 -19.33 -2.87 2.90
CA ALA A 206 -19.50 -1.50 2.45
C ALA A 206 -18.18 -0.95 1.91
N TYR A 207 -18.17 -0.62 0.62
CA TYR A 207 -17.02 -0.07 -0.09
C TYR A 207 -17.21 1.41 -0.36
N ARG A 208 -16.10 2.15 -0.37
CA ARG A 208 -16.06 3.50 -0.94
C ARG A 208 -15.76 3.43 -2.42
N LEU A 209 -16.37 4.31 -3.20
CA LEU A 209 -16.05 4.47 -4.60
C LEU A 209 -15.00 5.55 -4.79
N ARG A 210 -14.06 5.31 -5.70
CA ARG A 210 -13.13 6.32 -6.22
C ARG A 210 -13.89 7.47 -6.87
N ASP A 211 -14.94 7.12 -7.62
CA ASP A 211 -15.82 8.08 -8.29
C ASP A 211 -17.26 7.94 -7.75
N PRO A 212 -17.74 8.90 -6.93
CA PRO A 212 -19.11 8.87 -6.40
C PRO A 212 -20.17 9.05 -7.51
N ALA A 213 -19.82 9.57 -8.69
CA ALA A 213 -20.76 9.70 -9.81
C ALA A 213 -21.23 8.33 -10.32
N ALA A 214 -20.42 7.28 -10.15
CA ALA A 214 -20.78 5.93 -10.53
C ALA A 214 -21.86 5.29 -9.62
N LEU A 215 -22.20 5.91 -8.48
CA LEU A 215 -23.35 5.53 -7.65
C LEU A 215 -24.69 5.98 -8.23
N ALA A 216 -24.71 7.03 -9.06
CA ALA A 216 -25.95 7.67 -9.53
C ALA A 216 -26.81 6.75 -10.42
N GLY A 217 -26.23 5.68 -10.97
CA GLY A 217 -26.92 4.69 -11.81
C GLY A 217 -27.22 3.36 -11.12
N LEU A 218 -26.92 3.19 -9.83
CA LEU A 218 -27.04 1.91 -9.13
C LEU A 218 -28.22 1.91 -8.15
N LYS A 219 -28.95 0.81 -8.09
CA LYS A 219 -30.04 0.59 -7.13
C LYS A 219 -29.79 -0.67 -6.30
N ALA A 220 -30.37 -0.71 -5.11
CA ALA A 220 -30.39 -1.93 -4.31
C ALA A 220 -31.10 -3.05 -5.09
N GLY A 221 -30.44 -4.19 -5.21
CA GLY A 221 -30.86 -5.34 -6.02
C GLY A 221 -30.10 -5.49 -7.33
N ASP A 222 -29.38 -4.48 -7.80
CA ASP A 222 -28.68 -4.54 -9.08
C ASP A 222 -27.46 -5.46 -9.00
N ARG A 223 -27.33 -6.32 -10.01
CA ARG A 223 -26.08 -7.04 -10.24
C ARG A 223 -25.11 -6.08 -10.92
N VAL A 224 -23.91 -6.03 -10.40
CA VAL A 224 -22.83 -5.16 -10.88
C VAL A 224 -21.57 -5.97 -11.06
N ARG A 225 -20.69 -5.49 -11.93
CA ARG A 225 -19.29 -5.90 -11.97
C ARG A 225 -18.45 -4.73 -11.51
N PHE A 226 -17.58 -4.96 -10.54
CA PHE A 226 -16.76 -3.92 -9.97
C PHE A 226 -15.31 -4.38 -9.81
N SER A 227 -14.40 -3.44 -9.90
CA SER A 227 -12.98 -3.62 -9.58
C SER A 227 -12.68 -2.96 -8.26
N ALA A 228 -12.00 -3.68 -7.38
CA ALA A 228 -11.58 -3.19 -6.08
C ALA A 228 -10.06 -3.34 -5.92
N GLU A 229 -9.46 -2.30 -5.36
CA GLU A 229 -8.03 -2.24 -5.06
C GLU A 229 -7.85 -1.91 -3.58
N ALA A 230 -6.86 -2.52 -2.94
CA ALA A 230 -6.42 -2.14 -1.60
C ALA A 230 -5.39 -1.01 -1.73
N VAL A 231 -5.79 0.20 -1.35
CA VAL A 231 -4.92 1.39 -1.35
C VAL A 231 -4.75 1.83 0.10
N ASP A 232 -3.52 1.86 0.60
CA ASP A 232 -3.20 2.25 1.99
C ASP A 232 -3.98 1.45 3.06
N GLY A 233 -4.26 0.17 2.79
CA GLY A 233 -5.05 -0.70 3.67
C GLY A 233 -6.57 -0.46 3.64
N GLN A 234 -7.07 0.38 2.72
CA GLN A 234 -8.49 0.60 2.48
C GLN A 234 -8.92 -0.01 1.14
N THR A 235 -10.01 -0.78 1.14
CA THR A 235 -10.59 -1.31 -0.10
C THR A 235 -11.43 -0.25 -0.80
N LEU A 236 -10.97 0.19 -1.98
CA LEU A 236 -11.61 1.21 -2.79
C LEU A 236 -12.06 0.63 -4.12
N ILE A 237 -13.30 0.92 -4.51
CA ILE A 237 -13.82 0.54 -5.83
C ILE A 237 -13.31 1.53 -6.86
N THR A 238 -12.43 1.06 -7.75
CA THR A 238 -11.87 1.87 -8.85
C THR A 238 -12.77 1.90 -10.07
N ARG A 239 -13.59 0.87 -10.26
CA ARG A 239 -14.55 0.79 -11.37
C ARG A 239 -15.79 0.03 -10.96
N ILE A 240 -16.97 0.50 -11.34
CA ILE A 240 -18.23 -0.23 -11.18
C ILE A 240 -19.07 -0.07 -12.44
N GLN A 241 -19.71 -1.15 -12.87
CA GLN A 241 -20.63 -1.14 -14.00
C GLN A 241 -21.78 -2.12 -13.76
N PRO A 242 -22.99 -1.84 -14.28
CA PRO A 242 -24.08 -2.80 -14.23
C PRO A 242 -23.72 -4.11 -14.94
N ALA A 243 -23.98 -5.24 -14.29
CA ALA A 243 -23.93 -6.54 -14.93
C ALA A 243 -25.24 -6.69 -15.72
N ARG A 244 -25.19 -6.31 -16.99
CA ARG A 244 -26.31 -6.42 -17.91
C ARG A 244 -26.76 -7.87 -18.09
#